data_AF-A0A1Z3HJW6-F1
#
_entry.id   AF-A0A1Z3HJW6-F1
#
_cell.length_a   1.000
_cell.length_b   1.000
_cell.length_c   1.000
_cell.angle_alpha   90.00
_cell.angle_beta   90.00
_cell.angle_gamma   90.00
#
_symmetry.space_group_name_H-M   'P 1'
#
loop_
_entity.id
_entity.type
_entity.pdbx_description
1 polymer ?
#
loop_
_entity_poly.entity_id
_entity_poly.type
_entity_poly.pdbx_seq_one_letter_code
_entity_poly.pdbx_strand_id
1 'polypeptide(L)' 'MPDFAYNRLVRGELMAGMFVVNDRMPIRQAIDDLILLVDCSEQAEWQDVVLGTSKNSQSDLSMRS' A
#
# COMPACT_ATOMS: atom_id res chain seq x y z
N MET A 1 -9.46 0.54 -4.69
CA MET A 1 -8.79 -0.20 -3.59
C MET A 1 -9.47 -1.56 -3.47
N PRO A 2 -8.77 -2.66 -3.11
CA PRO A 2 -9.37 -4.00 -3.10
C PRO A 2 -10.07 -4.31 -1.77
N ASP A 3 -11.38 -4.58 -1.84
CA ASP A 3 -12.27 -4.76 -0.68
C ASP A 3 -11.81 -5.85 0.29
N PHE A 4 -11.17 -6.92 -0.20
CA PHE A 4 -10.71 -8.00 0.65
C PHE A 4 -9.63 -7.56 1.65
N ALA A 5 -8.74 -6.64 1.26
CA ALA A 5 -7.66 -6.18 2.14
C ALA A 5 -8.24 -5.30 3.25
N TYR A 6 -9.16 -4.40 2.90
CA TYR A 6 -9.83 -3.54 3.87
C TYR A 6 -10.64 -4.36 4.90
N ASN A 7 -11.38 -5.37 4.44
CA ASN A 7 -12.15 -6.24 5.32
C ASN A 7 -11.27 -6.95 6.37
N ARG A 8 -10.05 -7.35 6.01
CA ARG A 8 -9.11 -7.99 6.95
C ARG A 8 -8.53 -6.99 7.94
N LEU A 9 -8.16 -5.80 7.47
CA LEU A 9 -7.68 -4.71 8.32
C LEU A 9 -8.72 -4.31 9.39
N VAL A 10 -9.96 -4.10 8.98
CA VAL A 10 -11.06 -3.74 9.90
C VAL A 10 -11.31 -4.85 10.94
N ARG A 11 -11.06 -6.11 10.58
CA ARG A 11 -11.21 -7.26 11.46
C ARG A 11 -9.97 -7.56 12.31
N GLY A 12 -8.87 -6.82 12.14
CA GLY A 12 -7.60 -7.09 12.81
C GLY A 12 -6.99 -8.43 12.43
N GLU A 13 -7.33 -8.97 11.26
CA GLU A 13 -6.80 -10.24 10.77
C GLU A 13 -5.43 -10.02 10.13
N LEU A 14 -4.44 -10.82 10.55
CA LEU A 14 -3.08 -10.75 10.00
C LEU A 14 -3.07 -10.95 8.48
N MET A 15 -2.50 -10.00 7.75
CA MET A 15 -2.31 -10.07 6.31
C MET A 15 -0.91 -9.63 5.91
N ALA A 16 -0.43 -10.20 4.81
CA ALA A 16 0.76 -9.67 4.15
C ALA A 16 0.47 -8.23 3.68
N GLY A 17 1.50 -7.40 3.69
CA GLY A 17 1.43 -6.06 3.12
C GLY A 17 1.01 -6.09 1.65
N MET A 18 0.22 -5.10 1.25
CA MET A 18 -0.30 -5.01 -0.11
C MET A 18 0.07 -3.68 -0.77
N PHE A 19 0.69 -3.76 -1.94
CA PHE A 19 0.96 -2.61 -2.79
C PHE A 19 -0.09 -2.52 -3.90
N VAL A 20 -0.77 -1.38 -3.98
CA VAL A 20 -1.77 -1.08 -5.01
C VAL A 20 -1.17 -0.07 -5.98
N VAL A 21 -0.90 -0.52 -7.19
CA VAL A 21 -0.34 0.31 -8.25
C VAL A 21 -1.46 0.81 -9.16
N ASN A 22 -1.43 2.09 -9.52
CA ASN A 22 -2.34 2.66 -10.52
C ASN A 22 -2.05 2.06 -11.91
N ASP A 23 -3.08 1.53 -12.58
CA ASP A 23 -2.96 0.88 -13.90
C ASP A 23 -2.59 1.84 -15.04
N ARG A 24 -2.79 3.15 -14.84
CA ARG A 24 -2.38 4.20 -15.78
C ARG A 24 -0.91 4.62 -15.60
N MET A 25 -0.26 4.17 -14.54
CA MET A 25 1.14 4.46 -14.27
C MET A 25 2.03 3.62 -15.17
N PRO A 26 3.09 4.19 -15.78
CA PRO A 26 4.08 3.40 -16.50
C PRO A 26 4.68 2.34 -15.58
N ILE A 27 4.72 1.08 -16.04
CA ILE A 27 5.19 -0.05 -15.23
C ILE A 27 6.61 0.16 -14.69
N ARG A 28 7.47 0.84 -15.46
CA ARG A 28 8.83 1.21 -15.02
C ARG A 28 8.81 2.07 -13.77
N GLN A 29 7.98 3.11 -13.76
CA GLN A 29 7.87 3.99 -12.58
C GLN A 29 7.36 3.19 -11.37
N ALA A 30 6.41 2.26 -11.57
CA ALA A 30 5.92 1.43 -10.48
C ALA A 30 7.00 0.52 -9.90
N ILE A 31 7.87 -0.03 -10.76
CA ILE A 31 9.02 -0.83 -10.34
C ILE A 31 10.02 0.04 -9.58
N ASP A 32 10.34 1.23 -10.10
CA ASP A 32 11.29 2.15 -9.45
C ASP A 32 10.81 2.56 -8.05
N ASP A 33 9.51 2.85 -7.91
CA ASP A 33 8.90 3.17 -6.61
C ASP A 33 8.93 1.98 -5.63
N LEU A 34 8.71 0.75 -6.11
CA LEU A 34 8.78 -0.46 -5.28
C LEU A 34 10.22 -0.77 -4.84
N ILE A 35 11.21 -0.59 -5.72
CA ILE A 35 12.63 -0.77 -5.37
C ILE A 35 13.02 0.22 -4.29
N LEU A 36 12.66 1.51 -4.45
CA LEU A 36 12.93 2.53 -3.44
C LEU A 36 12.35 2.16 -2.08
N LEU A 37 11.14 1.59 -2.07
CA LEU A 37 10.45 1.20 -0.85
C LEU A 37 11.14 0.01 -0.16
N VAL A 38 11.59 -0.98 -0.94
CA VAL A 38 12.41 -2.11 -0.44
C VAL A 38 13.73 -1.62 0.16
N ASP A 39 14.37 -0.64 -0.48
CA ASP A 39 15.66 -0.12 -0.02
C ASP A 39 15.54 0.74 1.25
N CYS A 40 14.36 1.29 1.52
CA CYS A 40 14.14 2.26 2.61
C CYS A 40 13.31 1.72 3.79
N SER A 41 12.87 0.46 3.76
CA SER A 41 12.03 -0.11 4.83
C SER A 41 12.20 -1.61 4.99
N GLU A 42 11.80 -2.13 6.14
CA GLU A 42 11.80 -3.56 6.43
C GLU A 42 10.44 -4.20 6.14
N GLN A 43 10.45 -5.49 5.81
CA GLN A 43 9.23 -6.25 5.52
C GLN A 43 8.21 -6.25 6.68
N ALA A 44 8.70 -6.17 7.92
CA ALA A 44 7.86 -6.07 9.11
C ALA A 44 7.02 -4.78 9.13
N GLU A 45 7.50 -3.69 8.51
CA GLU A 45 6.79 -2.42 8.44
C GLU A 45 5.58 -2.47 7.49
N TRP A 46 5.53 -3.47 6.60
CA TRP A 46 4.45 -3.60 5.62
C TRP A 46 3.31 -4.47 6.11
N GLN A 47 3.50 -5.19 7.22
CA GLN A 47 2.48 -6.08 7.77
C GLN A 47 1.21 -5.29 8.12
N ASP A 48 0.06 -5.78 7.66
CA ASP A 48 -1.24 -5.14 7.89
C ASP A 48 -1.31 -3.69 7.35
N VAL A 49 -0.57 -3.37 6.28
CA VAL A 49 -0.62 -2.06 5.59
C VAL A 49 -0.98 -2.25 4.11
N VAL A 50 -1.81 -1.33 3.59
CA VAL A 50 -2.04 -1.17 2.15
C VAL A 50 -1.47 0.17 1.68
N LEU A 51 -0.54 0.14 0.72
CA LEU A 51 0.14 1.32 0.19
C LEU A 51 -0.26 1.54 -1.27
N GLY A 52 -0.67 2.77 -1.62
CA GLY A 52 -1.09 3.14 -2.97
C GLY A 52 -0.09 4.07 -3.65
N THR A 53 0.23 3.84 -4.93
CA THR A 53 1.17 4.68 -5.71
C THR A 53 0.56 5.96 -6.32
N SER A 54 -0.68 6.32 -5.93
CA SER A 54 -1.35 7.50 -6.49
C SER A 54 -0.77 8.79 -5.93
N LYS A 55 -0.14 9.62 -6.78
CA LYS A 55 0.30 10.98 -6.43
C LYS A 55 -0.83 11.98 -6.15
N ASN A 56 -2.09 11.56 -6.12
CA ASN A 56 -3.21 12.46 -5.86
C ASN A 56 -4.29 11.78 -5.02
N SER A 57 -4.00 11.53 -3.74
CA SER A 57 -5.00 11.32 -2.68
C SER A 57 -4.32 11.46 -1.33
N GLN A 58 -4.03 12.71 -0.95
CA GLN A 58 -3.68 13.10 0.42
C GLN A 58 -4.86 12.93 1.40
N SER A 59 -5.84 12.05 1.11
CA SER A 59 -7.11 11.94 1.82
C SER A 59 -7.32 10.63 2.61
N ASP A 60 -6.48 9.61 2.43
CA ASP A 60 -6.82 8.27 2.97
C ASP A 60 -6.09 7.90 4.27
N LEU A 61 -5.24 8.80 4.80
CA LEU A 61 -4.57 8.62 6.10
C LEU A 61 -5.30 9.31 7.28
N SER A 62 -6.39 10.04 7.02
CA SER A 62 -7.20 10.69 8.06
C SER A 62 -8.33 9.81 8.55
N MET A 63 -8.03 8.64 9.13
CA MET A 63 -9.04 7.89 9.92
C MET A 63 -8.40 6.90 10.91
N ARG A 64 -7.26 7.28 11.50
CA ARG A 64 -6.84 6.73 12.79
C ARG A 64 -7.46 7.61 13.88
N SER A 65 -8.63 7.17 14.37
CA SER A 65 -9.13 7.53 15.71
C SER A 65 -8.18 7.07 16.80
#